data_AF-A0A853B9P2-F1
#
_entry.id   AF-A0A853B9P2-F1
#
_cell.length_a   1.000
_cell.length_b   1.000
_cell.length_c   1.000
_cell.angle_alpha   90.00
_cell.angle_beta   90.00
_cell.angle_gamma   90.00
#
_symmetry.space_group_name_H-M   'P 1'
#
loop_
_entity.id
_entity.type
_entity.pdbx_description
1 polymer ?
#
loop_
_entity_poly.entity_id
_entity_poly.type
_entity_poly.pdbx_seq_one_letter_code
_entity_poly.pdbx_strand_id
1 'polypeptide(L)'
;MTAWRDVEEAVPRFARTVRALFDARKHQTIATVRADGGPRISGIETAFEGGELTFGSMPGSRKGADLLREPRFALHSATVDPVDGAEAEWPGEAKIAGRAVPAGPITDGPEGDLFRADITEVVHTHLDPEATMLVVEWWTPDGGLRKAERA
;
A
#
# COMPACT_ATOMS: atom_id res chain seq x y z
N MET A 1 10.36 13.40 1.51
CA MET A 1 9.61 12.41 0.74
C MET A 1 10.31 11.09 0.92
N THR A 2 9.59 10.07 1.37
CA THR A 2 10.08 8.71 1.48
C THR A 2 9.55 7.92 0.30
N ALA A 3 10.46 7.54 -0.59
CA ALA A 3 10.17 6.67 -1.73
C ALA A 3 10.26 5.20 -1.32
N TRP A 4 9.84 4.30 -2.21
CA TRP A 4 9.89 2.87 -1.94
C TRP A 4 11.33 2.35 -1.75
N ARG A 5 12.31 2.86 -2.50
CA ARG A 5 13.74 2.51 -2.34
C ARG A 5 14.23 2.75 -0.91
N ASP A 6 13.73 3.77 -0.23
CA ASP A 6 14.16 4.09 1.13
C ASP A 6 13.67 3.00 2.12
N VAL A 7 12.50 2.42 1.86
CA VAL A 7 11.98 1.24 2.58
C VAL A 7 12.80 0.00 2.25
N GLU A 8 13.13 -0.21 0.97
CA GLU A 8 13.94 -1.34 0.51
C GLU A 8 15.34 -1.32 1.12
N GLU A 9 15.97 -0.16 1.22
CA GLU A 9 17.29 0.03 1.85
C GLU A 9 17.22 -0.17 3.36
N ALA A 10 16.21 0.39 4.03
CA ALA A 10 16.07 0.32 5.48
C ALA A 10 15.70 -1.09 5.98
N VAL A 11 14.77 -1.76 5.30
CA VAL A 11 14.18 -3.05 5.74
C VAL A 11 13.99 -4.04 4.58
N PRO A 12 15.07 -4.53 3.94
CA PRO A 12 14.98 -5.24 2.65
C PRO A 12 14.09 -6.50 2.65
N ARG A 13 14.05 -7.25 3.77
CA ARG A 13 13.22 -8.47 3.86
C ARG A 13 11.74 -8.12 3.91
N PHE A 14 11.38 -7.20 4.80
CA PHE A 14 10.02 -6.70 4.98
C PHE A 14 9.49 -6.04 3.70
N ALA A 15 10.31 -5.20 3.05
CA ALA A 15 9.97 -4.57 1.78
C ALA A 15 9.63 -5.62 0.70
N ARG A 16 10.44 -6.68 0.56
CA ARG A 16 10.15 -7.76 -0.40
C ARG A 16 8.83 -8.46 -0.13
N THR A 17 8.51 -8.74 1.14
CA THR A 17 7.22 -9.36 1.50
C THR A 17 6.05 -8.47 1.13
N VAL A 18 6.11 -7.19 1.49
CA VAL A 18 5.06 -6.21 1.17
C VAL A 18 4.87 -6.07 -0.34
N ARG A 19 5.96 -5.93 -1.10
CA ARG A 19 5.89 -5.86 -2.57
C ARG A 19 5.25 -7.12 -3.15
N ALA A 20 5.66 -8.30 -2.69
CA ALA A 20 5.08 -9.57 -3.16
C ALA A 20 3.56 -9.64 -2.91
N LEU A 21 3.07 -9.11 -1.78
CA LEU A 21 1.63 -9.06 -1.47
C LEU A 21 0.86 -8.10 -2.40
N PHE A 22 1.44 -6.95 -2.73
CA PHE A 22 0.84 -6.04 -3.70
C PHE A 22 0.86 -6.60 -5.13
N ASP A 23 1.94 -7.28 -5.52
CA ASP A 23 2.12 -7.87 -6.85
C ASP A 23 1.30 -9.18 -7.04
N ALA A 24 0.86 -9.83 -5.95
CA ALA A 24 0.14 -11.11 -6.00
C ALA A 24 -1.20 -11.06 -6.74
N ARG A 25 -1.82 -9.88 -6.82
CA ARG A 25 -3.09 -9.63 -7.51
C ARG A 25 -3.05 -8.26 -8.18
N LYS A 26 -3.65 -8.16 -9.36
CA LYS A 26 -3.68 -6.91 -10.14
C LYS A 26 -4.42 -5.76 -9.42
N HIS A 27 -5.53 -6.08 -8.76
CA HIS A 27 -6.40 -5.07 -8.16
C HIS A 27 -6.23 -5.01 -6.65
N GLN A 28 -6.01 -3.79 -6.14
CA GLN A 28 -5.95 -3.45 -4.73
C GLN A 28 -7.07 -2.46 -4.39
N THR A 29 -7.08 -1.98 -3.15
CA THR A 29 -7.96 -0.87 -2.76
C THR A 29 -7.16 0.33 -2.27
N ILE A 30 -7.68 1.54 -2.54
CA ILE A 30 -7.16 2.80 -2.03
C ILE A 30 -8.24 3.55 -1.27
N ALA A 31 -7.90 4.04 -0.09
CA ALA A 31 -8.67 4.98 0.70
C ALA A 31 -8.18 6.42 0.44
N THR A 32 -9.10 7.36 0.27
CA THR A 32 -8.86 8.79 0.03
C THR A 32 -9.83 9.65 0.85
N VAL A 33 -9.54 10.94 0.99
CA VAL A 33 -10.36 11.88 1.78
C VAL A 33 -11.22 12.77 0.88
N ARG A 34 -12.54 12.65 1.04
CA ARG A 34 -13.53 13.42 0.30
C ARG A 34 -13.53 14.90 0.72
N ALA A 35 -14.24 15.75 -0.02
CA ALA A 35 -14.31 17.19 0.23
C ALA A 35 -15.00 17.51 1.56
N ASP A 36 -15.92 16.64 1.97
CA ASP A 36 -16.62 16.67 3.25
C ASP A 36 -15.82 16.05 4.40
N GLY A 37 -14.56 15.63 4.15
CA GLY A 37 -13.71 14.95 5.13
C GLY A 37 -14.01 13.45 5.33
N GLY A 38 -15.06 12.92 4.69
CA GLY A 38 -15.40 11.50 4.78
C GLY A 38 -14.42 10.59 4.03
N PRO A 39 -14.26 9.32 4.45
CA PRO A 39 -13.44 8.36 3.72
C PRO A 39 -14.11 7.94 2.41
N ARG A 40 -13.30 7.66 1.38
CA ARG A 40 -13.72 6.97 0.16
C ARG A 40 -12.78 5.81 -0.14
N ILE A 41 -13.35 4.66 -0.49
CA ILE A 41 -12.61 3.53 -1.06
C ILE A 41 -12.81 3.47 -2.59
N SER A 42 -11.79 2.98 -3.30
CA SER A 42 -11.85 2.70 -4.74
C SER A 42 -10.92 1.55 -5.08
N GLY A 43 -11.22 0.82 -6.16
CA GLY A 43 -10.25 -0.09 -6.76
C GLY A 43 -9.07 0.69 -7.36
N ILE A 44 -7.88 0.11 -7.30
CA ILE A 44 -6.65 0.71 -7.81
C ILE A 44 -5.70 -0.36 -8.35
N GLU A 45 -4.77 0.06 -9.19
CA GLU A 45 -3.59 -0.70 -9.59
C GLU A 45 -2.36 0.13 -9.21
N THR A 46 -1.38 -0.51 -8.58
CA THR A 46 -0.12 0.11 -8.15
C THR A 46 1.06 -0.55 -8.83
N ALA A 47 2.16 0.18 -9.02
CA ALA A 47 3.41 -0.37 -9.54
C ALA A 47 4.61 0.03 -8.67
N PHE A 48 5.58 -0.88 -8.54
CA PHE A 48 6.86 -0.63 -7.90
C PHE A 48 7.97 -0.56 -8.95
N GLU A 49 8.30 0.66 -9.39
CA GLU A 49 9.19 0.90 -10.54
C GLU A 49 10.18 2.02 -10.24
N GLY A 50 11.45 1.84 -10.62
CA GLY A 50 12.48 2.86 -10.40
C GLY A 50 12.72 3.23 -8.93
N GLY A 51 12.38 2.33 -7.99
CA GLY A 51 12.46 2.62 -6.55
C GLY A 51 11.32 3.49 -6.03
N GLU A 52 10.23 3.64 -6.79
CA GLU A 52 9.03 4.39 -6.43
C GLU A 52 7.82 3.46 -6.34
N LEU A 53 6.87 3.79 -5.46
CA LEU A 53 5.51 3.26 -5.52
C LEU A 53 4.65 4.27 -6.27
N THR A 54 4.07 3.83 -7.38
CA THR A 54 3.24 4.66 -8.26
C THR A 54 1.84 4.10 -8.42
N PHE A 55 0.90 4.99 -8.75
CA PHE A 55 -0.46 4.61 -9.13
C PHE A 55 -1.09 5.68 -10.02
N GLY A 56 -1.93 5.22 -10.94
CA GLY A 56 -2.61 6.07 -11.91
C GLY A 56 -4.04 6.41 -11.50
N SER A 57 -4.55 7.54 -12.02
CA SER A 57 -5.95 7.89 -11.88
C SER A 57 -6.52 8.41 -13.18
N MET A 58 -7.62 7.79 -13.65
CA MET A 58 -8.34 8.25 -14.83
C MET A 58 -8.79 9.72 -14.69
N PRO A 59 -8.81 10.50 -15.78
CA PRO A 59 -9.27 11.88 -15.79
C PRO A 59 -10.70 12.00 -15.24
N GLY A 60 -10.95 13.05 -14.46
CA GLY A 60 -12.27 13.30 -13.85
C GLY A 60 -12.70 12.29 -12.77
N SER A 61 -11.88 11.28 -12.45
CA SER A 61 -12.22 10.32 -11.41
C SER A 61 -12.30 10.98 -10.04
N ARG A 62 -13.28 10.52 -9.25
CA ARG A 62 -13.55 11.09 -7.93
C ARG A 62 -12.36 10.91 -6.97
N LYS A 63 -11.66 9.77 -7.00
CA LYS A 63 -10.44 9.54 -6.20
C LYS A 63 -9.29 10.47 -6.60
N GLY A 64 -9.12 10.76 -7.90
CA GLY A 64 -8.11 11.71 -8.37
C GLY A 64 -8.37 13.12 -7.86
N ALA A 65 -9.64 13.57 -7.94
CA ALA A 65 -10.05 14.85 -7.37
C ALA A 65 -9.90 14.92 -5.85
N ASP A 66 -10.03 13.79 -5.15
CA ASP A 66 -9.73 13.72 -3.71
C ASP A 66 -8.24 13.91 -3.45
N LEU A 67 -7.38 13.14 -4.10
CA LEU A 67 -5.91 13.21 -3.92
C LEU A 67 -5.31 14.57 -4.26
N LEU A 68 -5.83 15.25 -5.29
CA LEU A 68 -5.38 16.60 -5.66
C LEU A 68 -5.75 17.66 -4.60
N ARG A 69 -6.85 17.46 -3.87
CA ARG A 69 -7.30 18.36 -2.81
C ARG A 69 -6.67 18.02 -1.46
N GLU A 70 -6.63 16.74 -1.13
CA GLU A 70 -6.13 16.18 0.11
C GLU A 70 -5.28 14.95 -0.24
N PRO A 71 -3.94 15.06 -0.19
CA PRO A 71 -3.06 14.04 -0.74
C PRO A 71 -2.98 12.78 0.10
N ARG A 72 -3.53 12.77 1.32
CA ARG A 72 -3.49 11.59 2.20
C ARG A 72 -4.23 10.41 1.58
N PHE A 73 -3.56 9.26 1.56
CA PHE A 73 -4.14 8.00 1.12
C PHE A 73 -3.71 6.84 2.02
N ALA A 74 -4.44 5.73 1.91
CA ALA A 74 -3.97 4.43 2.37
C ALA A 74 -4.29 3.37 1.31
N LEU A 75 -3.31 2.56 0.94
CA LEU A 75 -3.45 1.40 0.07
C LEU A 75 -3.58 0.15 0.92
N HIS A 76 -4.33 -0.82 0.43
CA HIS A 76 -4.44 -2.16 0.99
C HIS A 76 -4.30 -3.17 -0.14
N SER A 77 -3.36 -4.12 -0.01
CA SER A 77 -3.15 -5.20 -0.97
C SER A 77 -4.42 -6.06 -1.11
N ALA A 78 -4.48 -6.92 -2.11
CA ALA A 78 -5.56 -7.90 -2.14
C ALA A 78 -5.47 -8.81 -0.90
N THR A 79 -6.61 -9.10 -0.30
CA THR A 79 -6.75 -10.14 0.72
C THR A 79 -6.97 -11.49 0.04
N VAL A 80 -6.30 -12.51 0.55
CA VAL A 80 -6.57 -13.92 0.24
C VAL A 80 -6.99 -14.59 1.54
N ASP A 81 -7.95 -15.50 1.47
CA ASP A 81 -8.32 -16.26 2.67
C ASP A 81 -7.21 -17.28 2.99
N PRO A 82 -6.93 -17.56 4.27
CA PRO A 82 -6.12 -18.72 4.65
C PRO A 82 -6.79 -20.00 4.13
N VAL A 83 -5.96 -21.01 3.82
CA VAL A 83 -6.47 -22.34 3.50
C VAL A 83 -6.75 -23.07 4.82
N ASP A 84 -7.96 -23.62 4.97
CA ASP A 84 -8.36 -24.38 6.16
C ASP A 84 -7.35 -25.50 6.46
N GLY A 85 -6.83 -25.53 7.69
CA GLY A 85 -5.82 -26.48 8.15
C GLY A 85 -4.38 -26.17 7.70
N ALA A 86 -4.16 -25.07 6.99
CA ALA A 86 -2.86 -24.54 6.59
C ALA A 86 -2.79 -23.02 6.82
N GLU A 87 -3.43 -22.54 7.89
CA GLU A 87 -3.54 -21.11 8.20
C GLU A 87 -2.17 -20.44 8.36
N ALA A 88 -1.18 -21.18 8.87
CA ALA A 88 0.20 -20.70 9.03
C ALA A 88 0.89 -20.35 7.69
N GLU A 89 0.38 -20.87 6.57
CA GLU A 89 0.88 -20.55 5.23
C GLU A 89 0.27 -19.26 4.66
N TRP A 90 -0.69 -18.65 5.37
CA TRP A 90 -1.31 -17.41 4.94
C TRP A 90 -0.27 -16.29 4.89
N PRO A 91 -0.01 -15.71 3.70
CA PRO A 91 1.03 -14.71 3.55
C PRO A 91 0.66 -13.37 4.21
N GLY A 92 -0.60 -13.22 4.66
CA GLY A 92 -1.11 -12.00 5.25
C GLY A 92 -1.61 -10.99 4.23
N GLU A 93 -1.68 -9.73 4.66
CA GLU A 93 -1.97 -8.57 3.83
C GLU A 93 -1.07 -7.39 4.19
N ALA A 94 -0.89 -6.49 3.23
CA ALA A 94 -0.06 -5.32 3.41
C ALA A 94 -0.81 -4.03 3.13
N LYS A 95 -0.47 -2.98 3.89
CA LYS A 95 -0.97 -1.62 3.71
C LYS A 95 0.18 -0.65 3.56
N ILE A 96 -0.02 0.37 2.72
CA ILE A 96 0.94 1.48 2.56
C ILE A 96 0.15 2.79 2.64
N ALA A 97 0.48 3.64 3.60
CA ALA A 97 -0.14 4.95 3.76
C ALA A 97 0.86 6.07 3.50
N GLY A 98 0.38 7.19 2.99
CA GLY A 98 1.24 8.29 2.59
C GLY A 98 0.50 9.48 2.01
N ARG A 99 1.26 10.30 1.28
CA ARG A 99 0.75 11.43 0.49
C ARG A 99 0.98 11.17 -0.98
N ALA A 100 -0.05 11.33 -1.80
CA ALA A 100 0.07 11.23 -3.25
C ALA A 100 0.70 12.50 -3.80
N VAL A 101 1.79 12.37 -4.54
CA VAL A 101 2.49 13.48 -5.17
C VAL A 101 2.29 13.39 -6.69
N PRO A 102 1.68 14.40 -7.33
CA PRO A 102 1.50 14.42 -8.77
C PRO A 102 2.84 14.26 -9.51
N ALA A 103 2.88 13.34 -10.48
CA ALA A 103 4.06 13.03 -11.28
C ALA A 103 3.85 13.32 -12.78
N GLY A 104 2.81 14.08 -13.11
CA GLY A 104 2.42 14.41 -14.49
C GLY A 104 1.43 13.41 -15.09
N PRO A 105 1.16 13.51 -16.40
CA PRO A 105 0.28 12.56 -17.09
C PRO A 105 0.94 11.20 -17.26
N ILE A 106 0.12 10.15 -17.34
CA ILE A 106 0.57 8.82 -17.78
C ILE A 106 0.99 8.90 -19.24
N THR A 107 2.24 8.52 -19.53
CA THR A 107 2.83 8.58 -20.88
C THR A 107 2.66 7.28 -21.66
N ASP A 108 2.61 6.16 -20.96
CA ASP A 108 2.53 4.81 -21.54
C ASP A 108 1.30 4.08 -21.01
N GLY A 109 0.15 4.26 -21.67
CA GLY A 109 -1.10 3.63 -21.26
C GLY A 109 -2.34 4.47 -21.57
N PRO A 110 -3.49 4.16 -20.93
CA PRO A 110 -4.67 4.99 -21.02
C PRO A 110 -4.42 6.36 -20.40
N GLU A 111 -5.10 7.38 -20.93
CA GLU A 111 -5.03 8.74 -20.42
C GLU A 111 -5.34 8.79 -18.92
N GLY A 112 -4.56 9.57 -18.17
CA GLY A 112 -4.73 9.74 -16.73
C GLY A 112 -3.56 10.48 -16.08
N ASP A 113 -3.72 10.76 -14.79
CA ASP A 113 -2.71 11.38 -13.95
C ASP A 113 -1.92 10.30 -13.20
N LEU A 114 -0.60 10.45 -13.17
CA LEU A 114 0.31 9.60 -12.41
C LEU A 114 0.60 10.23 -11.04
N PHE A 115 0.62 9.40 -10.00
CA PHE A 115 1.04 9.80 -8.67
C PHE A 115 2.21 8.93 -8.20
N ARG A 116 3.10 9.52 -7.41
CA ARG A 116 4.12 8.83 -6.60
C ARG A 116 3.72 8.91 -5.13
N ALA A 117 4.00 7.85 -4.39
CA ALA A 117 3.77 7.83 -2.95
C ALA A 117 4.93 8.50 -2.20
N ASP A 118 4.62 9.52 -1.40
CA ASP A 118 5.43 9.92 -0.25
C ASP A 118 4.98 9.08 0.96
N ILE A 119 5.73 8.02 1.26
CA ILE A 119 5.34 6.97 2.19
C ILE A 119 5.51 7.42 3.64
N THR A 120 4.46 7.31 4.43
CA THR A 120 4.50 7.60 5.87
C THR A 120 4.47 6.35 6.73
N GLU A 121 3.88 5.26 6.22
CA GLU A 121 3.73 4.00 6.94
C GLU A 121 3.61 2.82 5.97
N VAL A 122 4.24 1.70 6.32
CA VAL A 122 4.08 0.40 5.66
C VAL A 122 3.75 -0.63 6.72
N VAL A 123 2.70 -1.41 6.53
CA VAL A 123 2.23 -2.43 7.48
C VAL A 123 2.11 -3.76 6.78
N HIS A 124 2.55 -4.83 7.45
CA HIS A 124 2.26 -6.21 7.08
C HIS A 124 1.55 -6.87 8.27
N THR A 125 0.43 -7.54 7.99
CA THR A 125 -0.33 -8.26 8.99
C THR A 125 -0.48 -9.70 8.54
N HIS A 126 -0.02 -10.63 9.37
CA HIS A 126 0.05 -12.06 9.05
C HIS A 126 -0.14 -12.89 10.32
N LEU A 127 -0.10 -14.22 10.19
CA LEU A 127 -0.10 -15.14 11.32
C LEU A 127 1.33 -15.56 11.69
N ASP A 128 1.54 -15.85 12.97
CA ASP A 128 2.78 -16.50 13.41
C ASP A 128 2.89 -17.94 12.86
N PRO A 129 4.06 -18.59 12.95
CA PRO A 129 4.26 -19.92 12.38
C PRO A 129 3.33 -21.01 12.95
N GLU A 130 2.78 -20.84 14.15
CA GLU A 130 1.82 -21.78 14.75
C GLU A 130 0.36 -21.44 14.43
N ALA A 131 0.11 -20.34 13.71
CA ALA A 131 -1.22 -19.79 13.43
C ALA A 131 -2.08 -19.57 14.68
N THR A 132 -1.45 -19.15 15.78
CA THR A 132 -2.10 -18.88 17.06
C THR A 132 -2.19 -17.39 17.37
N MET A 133 -1.38 -16.56 16.71
CA MET A 133 -1.27 -15.13 16.97
C MET A 133 -1.34 -14.34 15.67
N LEU A 134 -2.06 -13.21 15.70
CA LEU A 134 -1.97 -12.19 14.68
C LEU A 134 -0.71 -11.35 14.92
N VAL A 135 0.18 -11.35 13.94
CA VAL A 135 1.41 -10.56 13.91
C VAL A 135 1.18 -9.31 13.06
N VAL A 136 1.47 -8.15 13.63
CA VAL A 136 1.46 -6.87 12.91
C VAL A 136 2.86 -6.29 12.96
N GLU A 137 3.51 -6.24 11.80
CA GLU A 137 4.79 -5.55 11.59
C GLU A 137 4.52 -4.24 10.86
N TRP A 138 5.16 -3.16 11.30
CA TRP A 138 5.04 -1.88 10.61
C TRP A 138 6.33 -1.08 10.63
N TRP A 139 6.55 -0.35 9.55
CA TRP A 139 7.68 0.53 9.36
C TRP A 139 7.20 1.96 9.12
N THR A 140 7.92 2.91 9.72
CA THR A 140 7.74 4.35 9.52
C THR A 140 9.12 5.01 9.37
N PRO A 141 9.29 6.08 8.59
CA PRO A 141 10.58 6.75 8.43
C PRO A 141 11.26 7.12 9.75
N ASP A 142 10.49 7.64 10.72
CA ASP A 142 11.03 8.10 12.01
C ASP A 142 11.17 6.99 13.06
N GLY A 143 10.39 5.91 12.92
CA GLY A 143 10.24 4.88 13.95
C GLY A 143 10.90 3.54 13.63
N GLY A 144 11.42 3.36 12.41
CA GLY A 144 11.94 2.08 11.94
C GLY A 144 10.89 0.96 11.94
N LEU A 145 11.36 -0.28 11.85
CA LEU A 145 10.51 -1.48 11.91
C LEU A 145 10.14 -1.81 13.35
N ARG A 146 8.84 -2.03 13.58
CA ARG A 146 8.25 -2.43 14.86
C ARG A 146 7.32 -3.60 14.63
N LYS A 147 7.07 -4.36 15.69
CA LYS A 147 6.22 -5.56 15.67
C LYS A 147 5.37 -5.63 16.93
N ALA A 148 4.14 -6.11 16.78
CA ALA A 148 3.23 -6.46 17.85
C ALA A 148 2.54 -7.79 17.53
N GLU A 149 2.23 -8.56 18.57
CA GLU A 149 1.52 -9.83 18.46
C GLU A 149 0.25 -9.78 19.31
N ARG A 150 -0.84 -10.36 18.82
CA ARG A 150 -2.16 -10.39 19.48
C ARG A 150 -2.76 -11.78 19.37
N ALA A 151 -3.28 -12.29 20.49
CA ALA A 151 -4.08 -13.51 20.54
C ALA A 151 -5.54 -13.26 20.13
#